data_AF-A0AAD1GYF0-F1
#
_entry.id   AF-A0AAD1GYF0-F1
#
_cell.length_a   1.000
_cell.length_b   1.000
_cell.length_c   1.000
_cell.angle_alpha   90.00
_cell.angle_beta   90.00
_cell.angle_gamma   90.00
#
_symmetry.space_group_name_H-M   'P 1'
#
loop_
_entity.id
_entity.type
_entity.pdbx_description
1 polymer ?
#
loop_
_entity_poly.entity_id
_entity_poly.type
_entity_poly.pdbx_seq_one_letter_code
_entity_poly.pdbx_strand_id
1 'polypeptide(L)'
;MCWTAVSIWIEPLRSTFDYGQINVLLVLAGLWAVYTTRWWLSGLLVGLAAGIKLTPAITGLYFIGVRRWGTAVFSAVIFAASVAVSTLVVGDQVRYYFTDLIRDTDRVGPICTTFNQSWRGAICRIFGHDAGYDPLVLAAILLTAVLALLAWRVLSSGVGAPDRLGMVLVVELFGLLLSPISWTHHWVWLVPLMVWLFHGPLSERRGARILGWGWLALTIVGVPWLLSFAQPTIWQAGRPWYLAWGGLVYIVATLATLAWIALSGRRTVSSGSR
;
A
#
# COMPACT_ATOMS: atom_id res chain seq x y z
N MET A 1 16.04 -14.99 10.21
CA MET A 1 15.96 -14.65 11.65
C MET A 1 16.04 -13.16 11.92
N CYS A 2 17.04 -12.42 11.42
CA CYS A 2 17.15 -10.97 11.65
C CYS A 2 15.96 -10.14 11.12
N TRP A 3 15.47 -10.43 9.92
CA TRP A 3 14.29 -9.73 9.36
C TRP A 3 13.05 -9.87 10.24
N THR A 4 12.76 -11.08 10.71
CA THR A 4 11.65 -11.33 11.64
C THR A 4 11.84 -10.50 12.92
N ALA A 5 13.02 -10.60 13.55
CA ALA A 5 13.34 -9.91 14.79
C ALA A 5 13.18 -8.38 14.68
N VAL A 6 13.59 -7.79 13.56
CA VAL A 6 13.42 -6.35 13.33
C VAL A 6 11.97 -6.00 12.98
N SER A 7 11.34 -6.78 12.10
CA SER A 7 10.01 -6.48 11.57
C SER A 7 8.92 -6.49 12.63
N ILE A 8 8.98 -7.35 13.65
CA ILE A 8 7.95 -7.37 14.70
C ILE A 8 7.88 -6.05 15.49
N TRP A 9 8.95 -5.24 15.47
CA TRP A 9 9.01 -3.95 16.17
C TRP A 9 8.65 -2.76 15.30
N ILE A 10 8.54 -2.93 13.97
CA ILE A 10 8.11 -1.81 13.13
C ILE A 10 6.62 -1.54 13.31
N GLU A 11 6.23 -0.27 13.25
CA GLU A 11 4.88 0.20 13.52
C GLU A 11 3.78 -0.58 12.78
N PRO A 12 3.87 -0.88 11.46
CA PRO A 12 2.81 -1.63 10.78
C PRO A 12 2.56 -3.03 11.36
N LEU A 13 3.60 -3.71 11.83
CA LEU A 13 3.51 -5.07 12.38
C LEU A 13 3.07 -5.05 13.84
N ARG A 14 3.63 -4.15 14.66
CA ARG A 14 3.15 -3.90 16.02
C ARG A 14 1.65 -3.58 16.02
N SER A 15 1.22 -2.61 15.22
CA SER A 15 -0.20 -2.25 15.09
C SER A 15 -1.06 -3.39 14.50
N THR A 16 -0.50 -4.22 13.63
CA THR A 16 -1.20 -5.42 13.14
C THR A 16 -1.47 -6.39 14.28
N PHE A 17 -0.48 -6.67 15.14
CA PHE A 17 -0.64 -7.59 16.26
C PHE A 17 -1.49 -7.02 17.38
N ASP A 18 -1.29 -5.75 17.75
CA ASP A 18 -2.06 -5.06 18.80
C ASP A 18 -3.56 -5.06 18.50
N TYR A 19 -3.92 -4.95 17.21
CA TYR A 19 -5.32 -4.90 16.76
C TYR A 19 -5.84 -6.26 16.25
N GLY A 20 -5.08 -7.35 16.38
CA GLY A 20 -5.49 -8.68 15.93
C GLY A 20 -5.75 -8.79 14.42
N GLN A 21 -5.04 -8.01 13.61
CA GLN A 21 -5.26 -7.92 12.16
C GLN A 21 -4.55 -9.06 11.41
N ILE A 22 -5.16 -9.49 10.30
CA ILE A 22 -4.65 -10.59 9.45
C ILE A 22 -3.70 -10.14 8.33
N ASN A 23 -3.26 -8.87 8.33
CA ASN A 23 -2.61 -8.26 7.17
C ASN A 23 -1.33 -8.98 6.72
N VAL A 24 -0.57 -9.58 7.65
CA VAL A 24 0.62 -10.39 7.31
C VAL A 24 0.25 -11.58 6.42
N LEU A 25 -0.87 -12.26 6.71
CA LEU A 25 -1.36 -13.38 5.90
C LEU A 25 -1.83 -12.91 4.52
N LEU A 26 -2.45 -11.73 4.45
CA LEU A 26 -2.89 -11.13 3.19
C LEU A 26 -1.70 -10.73 2.30
N VAL A 27 -0.66 -10.13 2.88
CA VAL A 27 0.59 -9.83 2.16
C VAL A 27 1.26 -11.11 1.68
N LEU A 28 1.31 -12.16 2.51
CA LEU A 28 1.84 -13.46 2.10
C LEU A 28 1.05 -14.07 0.94
N ALA A 29 -0.29 -14.00 0.98
CA ALA A 29 -1.15 -14.45 -0.12
C ALA A 29 -0.89 -13.67 -1.41
N GLY A 30 -0.73 -12.33 -1.34
CA GLY A 30 -0.38 -11.49 -2.48
C GLY A 30 0.99 -11.82 -3.07
N LEU A 31 2.02 -11.95 -2.21
CA LEU A 31 3.36 -12.36 -2.63
C LEU A 31 3.35 -13.75 -3.30
N TRP A 32 2.61 -14.71 -2.72
CA TRP A 32 2.49 -16.05 -3.30
C TRP A 32 1.73 -16.03 -4.63
N ALA A 33 0.66 -15.23 -4.73
CA ALA A 33 -0.11 -15.07 -5.96
C ALA A 33 0.76 -14.52 -7.11
N VAL A 34 1.68 -13.60 -6.81
CA VAL A 34 2.65 -13.05 -7.79
C VAL A 34 3.78 -14.03 -8.10
N TYR A 35 4.23 -14.79 -7.10
CA TYR A 35 5.30 -15.79 -7.28
C TYR A 35 4.85 -16.95 -8.19
N THR A 36 3.64 -17.46 -7.98
CA THR A 36 3.13 -18.63 -8.72
C THR A 36 2.77 -18.30 -10.17
N THR A 37 3.06 -19.25 -11.06
CA THR A 37 2.69 -19.20 -12.48
C THR A 37 1.28 -19.75 -12.73
N ARG A 38 0.71 -20.49 -11.76
CA ARG A 38 -0.63 -21.09 -11.86
C ARG A 38 -1.70 -20.00 -11.76
N TRP A 39 -2.34 -19.66 -12.88
CA TRP A 39 -3.32 -18.59 -12.97
C TRP A 39 -4.50 -18.74 -11.99
N TRP A 40 -5.02 -19.95 -11.83
CA TRP A 40 -6.15 -20.23 -10.94
C TRP A 40 -5.77 -20.04 -9.48
N LEU A 41 -4.55 -20.45 -9.06
CA LEU A 41 -4.09 -20.28 -7.68
C LEU A 41 -3.83 -18.81 -7.37
N SER A 42 -3.18 -18.08 -8.29
CA SER A 42 -3.02 -16.62 -8.17
C SER A 42 -4.37 -15.92 -8.00
N GLY A 43 -5.35 -16.26 -8.85
CA GLY A 43 -6.67 -15.64 -8.80
C GLY A 43 -7.46 -16.02 -7.55
N LEU A 44 -7.38 -17.28 -7.11
CA LEU A 44 -7.99 -17.74 -5.87
C LEU A 44 -7.45 -16.98 -4.65
N LEU A 45 -6.13 -16.88 -4.52
CA LEU A 45 -5.47 -16.20 -3.40
C LEU A 45 -5.89 -14.72 -3.33
N VAL A 46 -5.84 -13.99 -4.45
CA VAL A 46 -6.22 -12.56 -4.48
C VAL A 46 -7.72 -12.37 -4.29
N GLY A 47 -8.56 -13.19 -4.93
CA GLY A 47 -10.01 -13.09 -4.82
C GLY A 47 -10.53 -13.37 -3.42
N LEU A 48 -10.04 -14.44 -2.77
CA LEU A 48 -10.40 -14.74 -1.38
C LEU A 48 -9.86 -13.69 -0.41
N ALA A 49 -8.61 -13.25 -0.59
CA ALA A 49 -8.03 -12.18 0.22
C ALA A 49 -8.86 -10.89 0.12
N ALA A 50 -9.27 -10.50 -1.08
CA ALA A 50 -10.15 -9.36 -1.34
C ALA A 50 -11.54 -9.53 -0.70
N GLY A 51 -12.06 -10.75 -0.68
CA GLY A 51 -13.35 -11.09 -0.06
C GLY A 51 -13.33 -10.97 1.46
N ILE A 52 -12.18 -11.27 2.08
CA ILE A 52 -11.99 -11.09 3.53
C ILE A 52 -11.71 -9.63 3.87
N LYS A 53 -10.87 -8.95 3.07
CA LYS A 53 -10.50 -7.54 3.24
C LYS A 53 -10.28 -6.92 1.88
N LEU A 54 -10.93 -5.79 1.59
CA LEU A 54 -10.93 -5.23 0.23
C LEU A 54 -9.54 -4.80 -0.28
N THR A 55 -8.61 -4.42 0.61
CA THR A 55 -7.29 -3.87 0.25
C THR A 55 -6.50 -4.76 -0.75
N PRO A 56 -6.35 -6.08 -0.55
CA PRO A 56 -5.78 -7.02 -1.51
C PRO A 56 -6.31 -6.96 -2.95
N ALA A 57 -7.49 -6.40 -3.21
CA ALA A 57 -8.01 -6.29 -4.58
C ALA A 57 -7.08 -5.50 -5.52
N ILE A 58 -6.28 -4.57 -4.97
CA ILE A 58 -5.32 -3.79 -5.76
C ILE A 58 -4.26 -4.67 -6.45
N THR A 59 -3.92 -5.84 -5.88
CA THR A 59 -3.00 -6.81 -6.49
C THR A 59 -3.50 -7.26 -7.88
N GLY A 60 -4.81 -7.18 -8.16
CA GLY A 60 -5.36 -7.42 -9.51
C GLY A 60 -4.73 -6.53 -10.58
N LEU A 61 -4.34 -5.29 -10.25
CA LEU A 61 -3.67 -4.36 -11.17
C LEU A 61 -2.28 -4.88 -11.58
N TYR A 62 -1.59 -5.62 -10.72
CA TYR A 62 -0.33 -6.28 -11.09
C TYR A 62 -0.57 -7.26 -12.25
N PHE A 63 -1.60 -8.12 -12.14
CA PHE A 63 -1.90 -9.10 -13.19
C PHE A 63 -2.36 -8.45 -14.49
N ILE A 64 -3.13 -7.37 -14.41
CA ILE A 64 -3.46 -6.53 -15.57
C ILE A 64 -2.19 -5.98 -16.22
N GLY A 65 -1.29 -5.40 -15.43
CA GLY A 65 -0.03 -4.82 -15.91
C GLY A 65 0.89 -5.84 -16.58
N VAL A 66 0.97 -7.08 -16.05
CA VAL A 66 1.72 -8.18 -16.67
C VAL A 66 0.92 -8.95 -17.71
N ARG A 67 -0.26 -8.46 -18.11
CA ARG A 67 -1.16 -9.05 -19.13
C ARG A 67 -1.65 -10.47 -18.82
N ARG A 68 -1.69 -10.85 -17.54
CA ARG A 68 -2.30 -12.10 -17.06
C ARG A 68 -3.81 -11.91 -16.85
N TRP A 69 -4.52 -11.56 -17.93
CA TRP A 69 -5.95 -11.22 -17.90
C TRP A 69 -6.82 -12.33 -17.31
N GLY A 70 -6.55 -13.60 -17.65
CA GLY A 70 -7.26 -14.74 -17.07
C GLY A 70 -7.12 -14.83 -15.55
N THR A 71 -5.95 -14.51 -14.99
CA THR A 71 -5.76 -14.42 -13.54
C THR A 71 -6.59 -13.29 -12.93
N ALA A 72 -6.57 -12.09 -13.53
CA ALA A 72 -7.28 -10.93 -13.03
C ALA A 72 -8.81 -11.12 -13.05
N VAL A 73 -9.34 -11.67 -14.15
CA VAL A 73 -10.76 -12.02 -14.25
C VAL A 73 -11.10 -13.11 -13.24
N PHE A 74 -10.28 -14.15 -13.11
CA PHE A 74 -10.54 -15.22 -12.14
C PHE A 74 -10.52 -14.71 -10.68
N SER A 75 -9.63 -13.78 -10.32
CA SER A 75 -9.68 -13.16 -8.99
C SER A 75 -10.98 -12.39 -8.75
N ALA A 76 -11.49 -11.67 -9.76
CA ALA A 76 -12.77 -10.98 -9.65
C ALA A 76 -13.94 -11.96 -9.50
N VAL A 77 -13.90 -13.08 -10.23
CA VAL A 77 -14.88 -14.17 -10.10
C VAL A 77 -14.85 -14.79 -8.71
N ILE A 78 -13.67 -15.09 -8.16
CA ILE A 78 -13.56 -15.66 -6.80
C ILE A 78 -14.02 -14.67 -5.73
N PHE A 79 -13.67 -13.38 -5.88
CA PHE A 79 -14.20 -12.33 -5.01
C PHE A 79 -15.73 -12.29 -5.05
N ALA A 80 -16.31 -12.21 -6.26
CA ALA A 80 -17.76 -12.19 -6.42
C ALA A 80 -18.44 -13.45 -5.88
N ALA A 81 -17.84 -14.62 -6.08
CA ALA A 81 -18.32 -15.89 -5.52
C ALA A 81 -18.30 -15.87 -3.99
N SER A 82 -17.24 -15.32 -3.37
CA SER A 82 -17.18 -15.18 -1.91
C SER A 82 -18.28 -14.27 -1.36
N VAL A 83 -18.57 -13.17 -2.05
CA VAL A 83 -19.67 -12.25 -1.69
C VAL A 83 -21.02 -12.92 -1.91
N ALA A 84 -21.20 -13.68 -2.98
CA ALA A 84 -22.43 -14.42 -3.27
C ALA A 84 -22.71 -15.48 -2.18
N VAL A 85 -21.69 -16.24 -1.78
CA VAL A 85 -21.80 -17.19 -0.66
C VAL A 85 -22.19 -16.47 0.63
N SER A 86 -21.52 -15.36 0.97
CA SER A 86 -21.89 -14.54 2.13
C SER A 86 -23.33 -14.02 2.04
N THR A 87 -23.81 -13.68 0.84
CA THR A 87 -25.18 -13.21 0.62
C THR A 87 -26.20 -14.32 0.87
N LEU A 88 -25.88 -15.56 0.50
CA LEU A 88 -26.75 -16.72 0.74
C LEU A 88 -26.82 -17.09 2.23
N VAL A 89 -25.74 -16.88 2.99
CA VAL A 89 -25.66 -17.25 4.42
C VAL A 89 -26.14 -16.13 5.34
N VAL A 90 -25.78 -14.87 5.04
CA VAL A 90 -26.03 -13.67 5.87
C VAL A 90 -26.44 -12.46 5.02
N GLY A 91 -27.38 -12.65 4.09
CA GLY A 91 -27.80 -11.66 3.09
C GLY A 91 -28.11 -10.26 3.61
N ASP A 92 -28.83 -10.16 4.73
CA ASP A 92 -29.16 -8.87 5.35
C ASP A 92 -27.91 -8.10 5.80
N GLN A 93 -26.91 -8.81 6.34
CA GLN A 93 -25.64 -8.21 6.75
C GLN A 93 -24.82 -7.77 5.54
N VAL A 94 -24.83 -8.54 4.45
CA VAL A 94 -24.16 -8.15 3.20
C VAL A 94 -24.81 -6.91 2.60
N ARG A 95 -26.15 -6.87 2.56
CA ARG A 95 -26.89 -5.70 2.09
C ARG A 95 -26.52 -4.47 2.91
N TYR A 96 -26.67 -4.55 4.23
CA TYR A 96 -26.31 -3.47 5.16
C TYR A 96 -24.86 -3.01 4.99
N TYR A 97 -23.93 -3.95 4.79
CA TYR A 97 -22.53 -3.62 4.53
C TYR A 97 -22.35 -2.74 3.28
N PHE A 98 -22.93 -3.15 2.14
CA PHE A 98 -22.75 -2.45 0.88
C PHE A 98 -23.62 -1.19 0.71
N THR A 99 -24.74 -1.07 1.44
CA THR A 99 -25.61 0.12 1.38
C THR A 99 -25.22 1.20 2.37
N ASP A 100 -24.90 0.82 3.60
CA ASP A 100 -24.74 1.76 4.72
C ASP A 100 -23.30 1.76 5.22
N LEU A 101 -22.78 0.58 5.57
CA LEU A 101 -21.52 0.48 6.32
C LEU A 101 -20.29 0.91 5.52
N ILE A 102 -20.28 0.67 4.21
CA ILE A 102 -19.15 1.06 3.34
C ILE A 102 -19.03 2.58 3.18
N ARG A 103 -20.12 3.32 3.44
CA ARG A 103 -20.16 4.79 3.36
C ARG A 103 -19.89 5.47 4.69
N ASP A 104 -20.21 4.80 5.80
CA ASP A 104 -19.95 5.28 7.16
C ASP A 104 -18.48 5.00 7.57
N THR A 105 -17.58 5.84 7.07
CA THR A 105 -16.15 5.74 7.37
C THR A 105 -15.79 6.14 8.79
N ASP A 106 -16.60 6.99 9.44
CA ASP A 106 -16.31 7.50 10.79
C ASP A 106 -16.39 6.39 11.85
N ARG A 107 -17.21 5.36 11.61
CA ARG A 107 -17.30 4.17 12.47
C ARG A 107 -15.98 3.41 12.60
N VAL A 108 -15.20 3.33 11.52
CA VAL A 108 -13.94 2.55 11.50
C VAL A 108 -12.80 3.34 12.16
N GLY A 109 -12.89 4.67 12.11
CA GLY A 109 -11.97 5.60 12.76
C GLY A 109 -11.91 6.95 12.03
N PRO A 110 -11.44 8.01 12.69
CA PRO A 110 -11.44 9.36 12.12
C PRO A 110 -10.51 9.45 10.92
N ILE A 111 -11.01 9.94 9.78
CA ILE A 111 -10.24 10.05 8.52
C ILE A 111 -8.96 10.87 8.71
N CYS A 112 -9.04 11.94 9.49
CA CYS A 112 -7.96 12.88 9.77
C CYS A 112 -6.89 12.34 10.75
N THR A 113 -7.04 11.19 11.39
CA THR A 113 -6.01 10.72 12.34
C THR A 113 -4.65 10.51 11.66
N THR A 114 -3.57 10.68 12.42
CA THR A 114 -2.20 10.41 11.95
C THR A 114 -2.02 8.96 11.51
N PHE A 115 -2.82 8.01 12.02
CA PHE A 115 -2.74 6.62 11.57
C PHE A 115 -3.21 6.41 10.13
N ASN A 116 -4.05 7.30 9.57
CA ASN A 116 -4.49 7.20 8.18
C ASN A 116 -3.43 7.79 7.23
N GLN A 117 -2.60 6.93 6.65
CA GLN A 117 -1.52 7.30 5.73
C GLN A 117 -1.95 7.28 4.25
N SER A 118 -3.23 7.52 3.95
CA SER A 118 -3.74 7.76 2.58
C SER A 118 -3.67 9.24 2.19
N TRP A 119 -3.85 9.55 0.90
CA TRP A 119 -3.97 10.94 0.43
C TRP A 119 -5.18 11.66 1.02
N ARG A 120 -6.35 11.01 1.11
CA ARG A 120 -7.55 11.57 1.73
C ARG A 120 -7.27 11.95 3.20
N GLY A 121 -6.64 11.06 3.96
CA GLY A 121 -6.26 11.33 5.34
C GLY A 121 -5.26 12.48 5.49
N ALA A 122 -4.26 12.55 4.62
CA ALA A 122 -3.28 13.63 4.64
C ALA A 122 -3.87 15.01 4.37
N ILE A 123 -4.71 15.10 3.33
CA ILE A 123 -5.38 16.35 2.99
C ILE A 123 -6.37 16.73 4.10
N CYS A 124 -7.08 15.75 4.68
CA CYS A 124 -7.91 15.95 5.87
C CYS A 124 -7.13 16.62 7.01
N ARG A 125 -5.92 16.13 7.33
CA ARG A 125 -5.06 16.71 8.39
C ARG A 125 -4.63 18.14 8.11
N ILE A 126 -4.36 18.48 6.86
CA ILE A 126 -3.86 19.81 6.46
C ILE A 126 -4.99 20.84 6.52
N PHE A 127 -6.18 20.49 6.02
CA PHE A 127 -7.32 21.40 5.94
C PHE A 127 -8.27 21.34 7.15
N GLY A 128 -8.11 20.33 8.00
CA GLY A 128 -8.88 20.16 9.22
C GLY A 128 -10.33 19.69 9.04
N HIS A 129 -10.66 19.14 7.88
CA HIS A 129 -11.95 18.51 7.59
C HIS A 129 -11.78 17.46 6.49
N ASP A 130 -12.70 16.49 6.40
CA ASP A 130 -12.64 15.48 5.34
C ASP A 130 -13.04 16.08 3.99
N ALA A 131 -12.08 16.13 3.07
CA ALA A 131 -12.25 16.61 1.70
C ALA A 131 -12.73 15.50 0.73
N GLY A 132 -13.02 14.29 1.21
CA GLY A 132 -13.48 13.20 0.36
C GLY A 132 -12.50 12.89 -0.79
N TYR A 133 -13.00 12.97 -2.02
CA TYR A 133 -12.21 12.87 -3.26
C TYR A 133 -12.26 14.18 -4.05
N ASP A 134 -12.10 15.30 -3.36
CA ASP A 134 -11.98 16.62 -3.99
C ASP A 134 -10.81 16.68 -5.00
N PRO A 135 -10.81 17.68 -5.91
CA PRO A 135 -9.82 17.78 -6.97
C PRO A 135 -8.36 17.69 -6.51
N LEU A 136 -8.03 18.19 -5.31
CA LEU A 136 -6.69 18.09 -4.75
C LEU A 136 -6.30 16.65 -4.39
N VAL A 137 -7.22 15.88 -3.81
CA VAL A 137 -7.01 14.45 -3.49
C VAL A 137 -6.81 13.66 -4.77
N LEU A 138 -7.65 13.92 -5.78
CA LEU A 138 -7.55 13.28 -7.09
C LEU A 138 -6.25 13.65 -7.82
N ALA A 139 -5.81 14.91 -7.76
CA ALA A 139 -4.54 15.35 -8.34
C ALA A 139 -3.34 14.66 -7.66
N ALA A 140 -3.37 14.51 -6.34
CA ALA A 140 -2.32 13.82 -5.59
C ALA A 140 -2.27 12.32 -5.93
N ILE A 141 -3.43 11.67 -6.03
CA ILE A 141 -3.55 10.27 -6.49
C ILE A 141 -3.04 10.12 -7.92
N LEU A 142 -3.40 11.03 -8.82
CA LEU A 142 -2.95 11.02 -10.21
C LEU A 142 -1.42 11.17 -10.29
N LEU A 143 -0.83 12.07 -9.51
CA LEU A 143 0.62 12.20 -9.39
C LEU A 143 1.27 10.89 -8.94
N THR A 144 0.72 10.23 -7.91
CA THR A 144 1.21 8.92 -7.46
C THR A 144 1.05 7.87 -8.56
N ALA A 145 -0.08 7.84 -9.29
CA ALA A 145 -0.31 6.93 -10.40
C ALA A 145 0.73 7.11 -11.51
N VAL A 146 1.05 8.36 -11.88
CA VAL A 146 2.09 8.67 -12.86
C VAL A 146 3.45 8.15 -12.39
N LEU A 147 3.84 8.42 -11.15
CA LEU A 147 5.10 7.91 -10.59
C LEU A 147 5.13 6.38 -10.54
N ALA A 148 4.02 5.74 -10.15
CA ALA A 148 3.87 4.29 -10.12
C ALA A 148 4.00 3.69 -11.52
N LEU A 149 3.39 4.29 -12.54
CA LEU A 149 3.51 3.84 -13.93
C LEU A 149 4.95 4.01 -14.46
N LEU A 150 5.63 5.10 -14.11
CA LEU A 150 7.03 5.29 -14.50
C LEU A 150 7.95 4.28 -13.81
N ALA A 151 7.77 4.05 -12.51
CA ALA A 151 8.49 3.03 -11.75
C ALA A 151 8.23 1.63 -12.31
N TRP A 152 6.96 1.30 -12.58
CA TRP A 152 6.55 0.05 -13.21
C TRP A 152 7.27 -0.19 -14.53
N ARG A 153 7.32 0.82 -15.40
CA ARG A 153 8.02 0.70 -16.69
C ARG A 153 9.48 0.29 -16.49
N VAL A 154 10.22 0.99 -15.63
CA VAL A 154 11.62 0.68 -15.32
C VAL A 154 11.80 -0.76 -14.85
N LEU A 155 10.91 -1.26 -13.98
CA LEU A 155 11.00 -2.60 -13.41
C LEU A 155 10.54 -3.70 -14.39
N SER A 156 9.64 -3.36 -15.32
CA SER A 156 9.11 -4.29 -16.32
C SER A 156 10.00 -4.44 -17.56
N SER A 157 10.81 -3.43 -17.89
CA SER A 157 11.58 -3.34 -19.13
C SER A 157 13.09 -3.26 -18.93
N GLY A 158 13.59 -3.59 -17.74
CA GLY A 158 15.02 -3.61 -17.44
C GLY A 158 15.79 -4.69 -18.23
N VAL A 159 17.12 -4.65 -18.17
CA VAL A 159 17.98 -5.71 -18.72
C VAL A 159 17.81 -6.95 -17.85
N GLY A 160 17.09 -7.96 -18.34
CA GLY A 160 16.84 -9.23 -17.66
C GLY A 160 15.35 -9.55 -17.51
N ALA A 161 15.04 -10.49 -16.62
CA ALA A 161 13.65 -10.85 -16.31
C ALA A 161 12.95 -9.70 -15.56
N PRO A 162 11.63 -9.48 -15.79
CA PRO A 162 10.87 -8.48 -15.07
C PRO A 162 10.94 -8.67 -13.55
N ASP A 163 11.18 -7.59 -12.81
CA ASP A 163 11.27 -7.60 -11.35
C ASP A 163 9.88 -7.70 -10.73
N ARG A 164 9.39 -8.93 -10.59
CA ARG A 164 8.03 -9.21 -10.09
C ARG A 164 7.77 -8.62 -8.69
N LEU A 165 8.77 -8.69 -7.80
CA LEU A 165 8.62 -8.17 -6.43
C LEU A 165 8.55 -6.65 -6.43
N GLY A 166 9.47 -5.97 -7.13
CA GLY A 166 9.40 -4.52 -7.27
C GLY A 166 8.09 -4.04 -7.91
N MET A 167 7.63 -4.75 -8.95
CA MET A 167 6.39 -4.42 -9.67
C MET A 167 5.15 -4.54 -8.79
N VAL A 168 5.01 -5.59 -7.97
CA VAL A 168 3.87 -5.68 -7.03
C VAL A 168 3.99 -4.64 -5.93
N LEU A 169 5.19 -4.37 -5.40
CA LEU A 169 5.38 -3.33 -4.38
C LEU A 169 4.95 -1.94 -4.87
N VAL A 170 5.22 -1.60 -6.14
CA VAL A 170 4.72 -0.36 -6.77
C VAL A 170 3.20 -0.30 -6.79
N VAL A 171 2.53 -1.41 -7.12
CA VAL A 171 1.06 -1.50 -7.14
C VAL A 171 0.48 -1.34 -5.74
N GLU A 172 1.07 -2.01 -4.74
CA GLU A 172 0.58 -1.97 -3.36
C GLU A 172 0.81 -0.61 -2.70
N LEU A 173 1.97 0.02 -2.92
CA LEU A 173 2.23 1.39 -2.45
C LEU A 173 1.25 2.40 -3.07
N PHE A 174 0.96 2.25 -4.38
CA PHE A 174 -0.07 3.05 -5.02
C PHE A 174 -1.46 2.80 -4.40
N GLY A 175 -1.83 1.54 -4.19
CA GLY A 175 -3.09 1.14 -3.54
C GLY A 175 -3.27 1.75 -2.15
N LEU A 176 -2.20 1.76 -1.34
CA LEU A 176 -2.21 2.35 -0.01
C LEU A 176 -2.44 3.87 -0.06
N LEU A 177 -1.91 4.57 -1.05
CA LEU A 177 -2.14 6.01 -1.20
C LEU A 177 -3.50 6.36 -1.84
N LEU A 178 -4.00 5.50 -2.73
CA LEU A 178 -5.30 5.61 -3.40
C LEU A 178 -6.48 5.35 -2.45
N SER A 179 -6.32 4.39 -1.54
CA SER A 179 -7.40 3.93 -0.66
C SER A 179 -7.99 5.08 0.15
N PRO A 180 -9.32 5.09 0.42
CA PRO A 180 -9.93 6.14 1.25
C PRO A 180 -9.30 6.21 2.66
N ILE A 181 -8.92 5.04 3.18
CA ILE A 181 -8.29 4.87 4.48
C ILE A 181 -7.17 3.82 4.36
N SER A 182 -5.97 4.21 4.76
CA SER A 182 -4.82 3.32 4.88
C SER A 182 -4.20 3.46 6.25
N TRP A 183 -4.75 2.73 7.22
CA TRP A 183 -4.19 2.64 8.56
C TRP A 183 -2.74 2.17 8.53
N THR A 184 -1.92 2.56 9.50
CA THR A 184 -0.52 2.13 9.63
C THR A 184 -0.37 0.61 9.55
N HIS A 185 -1.31 -0.16 10.10
CA HIS A 185 -1.30 -1.62 10.01
C HIS A 185 -1.60 -2.18 8.59
N HIS A 186 -2.08 -1.40 7.63
CA HIS A 186 -2.16 -1.81 6.22
C HIS A 186 -0.79 -1.78 5.52
N TRP A 187 0.18 -1.05 6.07
CA TRP A 187 1.50 -0.85 5.49
C TRP A 187 2.48 -2.00 5.78
N VAL A 188 1.97 -3.23 6.04
CA VAL A 188 2.81 -4.44 6.19
C VAL A 188 3.70 -4.69 4.97
N TRP A 189 3.28 -4.23 3.79
CA TRP A 189 4.08 -4.21 2.56
C TRP A 189 5.42 -3.48 2.68
N LEU A 190 5.64 -2.65 3.70
CA LEU A 190 6.94 -2.04 3.96
C LEU A 190 8.02 -3.09 4.31
N VAL A 191 7.65 -4.27 4.84
CA VAL A 191 8.60 -5.36 5.08
C VAL A 191 9.20 -5.89 3.78
N PRO A 192 8.41 -6.41 2.81
CA PRO A 192 8.97 -6.82 1.53
C PRO A 192 9.58 -5.66 0.74
N LEU A 193 9.11 -4.41 0.92
CA LEU A 193 9.76 -3.23 0.33
C LEU A 193 11.20 -3.06 0.83
N MET A 194 11.40 -3.08 2.16
CA MET A 194 12.74 -2.94 2.74
C MET A 194 13.65 -4.09 2.33
N VAL A 195 13.14 -5.33 2.34
CA VAL A 195 13.88 -6.50 1.82
C VAL A 195 14.30 -6.26 0.36
N TRP A 196 13.39 -5.77 -0.48
CA TRP A 196 13.67 -5.45 -1.88
C TRP A 196 14.66 -4.30 -2.04
N LEU A 197 14.63 -3.27 -1.20
CA LEU A 197 15.60 -2.17 -1.22
C LEU A 197 17.03 -2.64 -0.84
N PHE A 198 17.16 -3.60 0.07
CA PHE A 198 18.47 -4.09 0.50
C PHE A 198 19.02 -5.27 -0.31
N HIS A 199 18.14 -6.05 -0.96
CA HIS A 199 18.51 -7.31 -1.61
C HIS A 199 17.98 -7.46 -3.05
N GLY A 200 17.15 -6.53 -3.52
CA GLY A 200 16.56 -6.57 -4.86
C GLY A 200 17.52 -6.06 -5.94
N PRO A 201 17.09 -6.04 -7.21
CA PRO A 201 17.95 -5.73 -8.36
C PRO A 201 18.62 -4.35 -8.35
N LEU A 202 18.11 -3.43 -7.53
CA LEU A 202 18.62 -2.06 -7.40
C LEU A 202 19.43 -1.84 -6.11
N SER A 203 19.72 -2.88 -5.31
CA SER A 203 20.33 -2.78 -3.98
C SER A 203 21.72 -2.13 -3.94
N GLU A 204 22.48 -2.26 -5.02
CA GLU A 204 23.83 -1.68 -5.15
C GLU A 204 23.81 -0.16 -5.34
N ARG A 205 22.65 0.42 -5.66
CA ARG A 205 22.51 1.87 -5.81
C ARG A 205 22.40 2.51 -4.43
N ARG A 206 23.17 3.57 -4.19
CA ARG A 206 23.14 4.35 -2.94
C ARG A 206 21.72 4.74 -2.50
N GLY A 207 20.85 5.11 -3.45
CA GLY A 207 19.47 5.47 -3.16
C GLY A 207 18.65 4.34 -2.54
N ALA A 208 18.92 3.08 -2.89
CA ALA A 208 18.25 1.92 -2.30
C ALA A 208 18.59 1.79 -0.81
N ARG A 209 19.86 1.98 -0.44
CA ARG A 209 20.32 1.97 0.96
C ARG A 209 19.74 3.14 1.76
N ILE A 210 19.74 4.35 1.19
CA ILE A 210 19.18 5.54 1.85
C ILE A 210 17.67 5.34 2.11
N LEU A 211 16.91 4.89 1.11
CA LEU A 211 15.48 4.64 1.26
C LEU A 211 15.21 3.46 2.22
N GLY A 212 15.99 2.38 2.14
CA GLY A 212 15.83 1.21 3.00
C GLY A 212 16.04 1.55 4.47
N TRP A 213 17.14 2.24 4.80
CA TRP A 213 17.39 2.71 6.16
C TRP A 213 16.42 3.80 6.60
N GLY A 214 16.02 4.69 5.69
CA GLY A 214 15.02 5.74 5.97
C GLY A 214 13.67 5.15 6.36
N TRP A 215 13.16 4.19 5.58
CA TRP A 215 11.92 3.45 5.90
C TRP A 215 12.04 2.71 7.22
N LEU A 216 13.18 2.05 7.46
CA LEU A 216 13.39 1.32 8.71
C LEU A 216 13.36 2.27 9.91
N ALA A 217 14.11 3.36 9.87
CA ALA A 217 14.15 4.34 10.96
C ALA A 217 12.76 4.93 11.21
N LEU A 218 12.06 5.35 10.15
CA LEU A 218 10.72 5.94 10.23
C LEU A 218 9.72 4.97 10.88
N THR A 219 9.74 3.71 10.48
CA THR A 219 8.79 2.69 10.96
C THR A 219 9.14 2.10 12.33
N ILE A 220 10.43 2.02 12.70
CA ILE A 220 10.86 1.66 14.06
C ILE A 220 10.48 2.77 15.05
N VAL A 221 10.73 4.03 14.69
CA VAL A 221 10.35 5.18 15.53
C VAL A 221 8.83 5.26 15.67
N GLY A 222 8.09 4.81 14.65
CA GLY A 222 6.62 4.84 14.65
C GLY A 222 6.11 6.28 14.64
N VAL A 223 6.57 7.08 13.67
CA VAL A 223 6.30 8.52 13.62
C VAL A 223 4.79 8.84 13.68
N PRO A 224 3.89 8.23 12.87
CA PRO A 224 2.45 8.42 13.02
C PRO A 224 1.90 8.13 14.43
N TRP A 225 2.38 7.05 15.08
CA TRP A 225 2.07 6.72 16.47
C TRP A 225 2.57 7.78 17.45
N LEU A 226 3.80 8.27 17.34
CA LEU A 226 4.30 9.35 18.20
C LEU A 226 3.50 10.65 18.02
N LEU A 227 3.19 11.01 16.77
CA LEU A 227 2.35 12.17 16.46
C LEU A 227 0.91 12.01 16.98
N SER A 228 0.46 10.79 17.29
CA SER A 228 -0.83 10.55 17.94
C SER A 228 -0.89 11.06 19.37
N PHE A 229 0.25 11.15 20.07
CA PHE A 229 0.35 11.73 21.41
C PHE A 229 0.57 13.24 21.41
N ALA A 230 0.99 13.80 20.27
CA ALA A 230 1.16 15.24 20.10
C ALA A 230 -0.15 16.00 19.81
N GLN A 231 -1.29 15.35 20.04
CA GLN A 231 -2.63 15.90 19.88
C GLN A 231 -3.53 15.41 21.03
N PRO A 232 -4.51 16.21 21.50
CA PRO A 232 -5.47 15.82 22.53
C PRO A 232 -6.21 14.50 22.27
N THR A 233 -6.56 14.23 21.01
CA THR A 233 -7.31 13.03 20.62
C THR A 233 -7.12 12.71 19.14
N ILE A 234 -7.20 11.44 18.78
CA ILE A 234 -7.15 10.98 17.39
C ILE A 234 -8.33 11.49 16.53
N TRP A 235 -9.41 11.93 17.18
CA TRP A 235 -10.62 12.49 16.57
C TRP A 235 -10.47 13.97 16.18
N GLN A 236 -9.36 14.60 16.56
CA GLN A 236 -9.10 15.97 16.18
C GLN A 236 -8.79 16.03 14.68
N ALA A 237 -9.57 16.79 13.92
CA ALA A 237 -9.37 16.93 12.49
C ALA A 237 -8.13 17.81 12.18
N GLY A 238 -8.24 19.11 12.46
CA GLY A 238 -7.18 20.10 12.26
C GLY A 238 -6.13 20.11 13.37
N ARG A 239 -4.90 20.50 13.03
CA ARG A 239 -3.76 20.58 13.95
C ARG A 239 -2.75 21.62 13.45
N PRO A 240 -1.79 22.09 14.29
CA PRO A 240 -0.70 22.94 13.83
C PRO A 240 0.00 22.38 12.58
N TRP A 241 0.38 23.25 11.65
CA TRP A 241 0.87 22.85 10.33
C TRP A 241 2.01 21.81 10.42
N TYR A 242 2.97 21.97 11.32
CA TYR A 242 4.11 21.05 11.44
C TYR A 242 3.69 19.63 11.85
N LEU A 243 2.62 19.46 12.65
CA LEU A 243 2.06 18.15 12.97
C LEU A 243 1.24 17.58 11.80
N ALA A 244 0.52 18.44 11.07
CA ALA A 244 -0.22 18.04 9.89
C ALA A 244 0.72 17.48 8.82
N TRP A 245 1.75 18.26 8.45
CA TRP A 245 2.80 17.90 7.51
C TRP A 245 3.68 16.74 8.02
N GLY A 246 3.98 16.69 9.32
CA GLY A 246 4.67 15.55 9.93
C GLY A 246 3.88 14.24 9.77
N GLY A 247 2.55 14.30 9.71
CA GLY A 247 1.68 13.14 9.46
C GLY A 247 1.68 12.64 8.02
N LEU A 248 2.44 13.24 7.10
CA LEU A 248 2.55 12.81 5.69
C LEU A 248 3.78 11.92 5.43
N VAL A 249 4.50 11.51 6.46
CA VAL A 249 5.80 10.84 6.35
C VAL A 249 5.79 9.58 5.47
N TYR A 250 4.79 8.71 5.56
CA TYR A 250 4.74 7.50 4.70
C TYR A 250 4.44 7.89 3.26
N ILE A 251 3.64 8.93 3.04
CA ILE A 251 3.28 9.42 1.71
C ILE A 251 4.50 10.00 1.02
N VAL A 252 5.22 10.90 1.71
CA VAL A 252 6.46 11.51 1.19
C VAL A 252 7.51 10.45 0.89
N ALA A 253 7.74 9.50 1.82
CA ALA A 253 8.68 8.41 1.60
C ALA A 253 8.26 7.50 0.43
N THR A 254 6.95 7.28 0.24
CA THR A 254 6.42 6.53 -0.92
C THR A 254 6.68 7.25 -2.23
N LEU A 255 6.37 8.55 -2.32
CA LEU A 255 6.64 9.35 -3.50
C LEU A 255 8.13 9.38 -3.84
N ALA A 256 8.99 9.56 -2.82
CA ALA A 256 10.43 9.52 -2.99
C ALA A 256 10.92 8.15 -3.50
N THR A 257 10.35 7.06 -2.97
CA THR A 257 10.66 5.69 -3.40
C THR A 257 10.26 5.48 -4.87
N LEU A 258 9.01 5.80 -5.25
CA LEU A 258 8.53 5.64 -6.62
C LEU A 258 9.31 6.53 -7.61
N ALA A 259 9.58 7.78 -7.25
CA ALA A 259 10.38 8.69 -8.07
C ALA A 259 11.82 8.18 -8.25
N TRP A 260 12.44 7.67 -7.19
CA TRP A 260 13.78 7.10 -7.26
C TRP A 260 13.85 5.87 -8.18
N ILE A 261 12.85 4.98 -8.14
CA ILE A 261 12.76 3.84 -9.06
C ILE A 261 12.63 4.36 -10.50
N ALA A 262 11.70 5.28 -10.74
CA ALA A 262 11.47 5.87 -12.07
C ALA A 262 12.74 6.54 -12.66
N LEU A 263 13.55 7.19 -11.82
CA LEU A 263 14.80 7.84 -12.23
C LEU A 263 15.96 6.86 -12.40
N SER A 264 15.89 5.69 -11.75
CA SER A 264 16.95 4.68 -11.81
C SER A 264 17.13 4.06 -13.20
N GLY A 265 16.07 4.01 -14.02
CA GLY A 265 16.16 3.52 -15.40
C GLY A 265 16.86 4.47 -16.38
N ARG A 266 17.05 5.76 -16.05
CA ARG A 266 17.61 6.75 -16.98
C ARG A 266 19.13 6.73 -17.10
N ARG A 267 19.85 6.14 -16.14
CA ARG A 267 21.33 6.19 -16.06
C ARG A 267 22.05 5.07 -16.84
N THR A 268 21.35 4.08 -17.36
CA THR A 268 21.95 3.00 -18.17
C THR A 268 22.17 3.39 -19.64
N VAL A 269 21.55 4.47 -20.13
CA VAL A 269 21.67 4.91 -21.53
C VAL A 269 22.91 5.78 -21.77
N SER A 270 23.47 6.43 -20.74
CA SER A 270 24.56 7.41 -20.90
C SER A 270 25.99 6.84 -20.80
N SER A 271 26.16 5.53 -20.61
CA SER A 271 27.50 4.90 -20.48
C SER A 271 27.94 4.09 -21.71
N GLY A 272 27.21 4.17 -22.82
CA GLY A 272 27.49 3.43 -24.07
C GLY A 272 28.23 4.22 -25.15
N SER A 273 28.70 5.44 -24.87
CA SER A 273 29.44 6.26 -25.83
C SER A 273 30.69 6.85 -25.18
N ARG A 274 31.79 6.09 -25.16
CA ARG A 274 33.17 6.57 -25.08
C ARG A 274 34.10 5.46 -25.53
#